data_AF-A0A940QZ03-F1
#
_entry.id   AF-A0A940QZ03-F1
#
_cell.length_a   1.000
_cell.length_b   1.000
_cell.length_c   1.000
_cell.angle_alpha   90.00
_cell.angle_beta   90.00
_cell.angle_gamma   90.00
#
_symmetry.space_group_name_H-M   'P 1'
#
loop_
_entity.id
_entity.type
_entity.pdbx_description
1 polymer ?
#
loop_
_entity_poly.entity_id
_entity_poly.type
_entity_poly.pdbx_seq_one_letter_code
_entity_poly.pdbx_strand_id
1 'polypeptide(L)'
;VKNDTLLLKELAVYGNQTFSLVLAQIYELELISPDDSLIATLDEKWLKRNVQLTSLANLPSQNFPVFIKPAIPKQFQAAVFQSYAGIAAITNELLGNEPVLVSAIIPDISAEARAYVLNGVIKDIALYEGAGDLEQAMIFLESFLSINGDTIPDTVIIDLADSKERGWFILEFNACWGGGLNNCKGERVIACIEAATRNKTITNKTNA
;
A
#
# COMPACT_ATOMS: atom_id res chain seq x y z
N VAL A 1 -13.83 12.18 -24.15
CA VAL A 1 -13.34 13.43 -24.76
C VAL A 1 -12.50 14.15 -23.70
N LYS A 2 -11.24 14.47 -24.00
CA LYS A 2 -10.37 15.24 -23.10
C LYS A 2 -10.91 16.67 -23.00
N ASN A 3 -10.97 17.22 -21.79
CA ASN A 3 -11.34 18.63 -21.59
C ASN A 3 -10.09 19.42 -21.22
N ASP A 4 -9.52 20.12 -22.19
CA ASP A 4 -8.26 20.85 -22.01
C ASP A 4 -8.36 22.00 -20.99
N THR A 5 -9.56 22.48 -20.66
CA THR A 5 -9.74 23.49 -19.60
C THR A 5 -9.37 22.97 -18.21
N LEU A 6 -9.38 21.65 -18.01
CA LEU A 6 -8.98 21.03 -16.73
C LEU A 6 -7.46 21.08 -16.50
N LEU A 7 -6.65 21.22 -17.55
CA LEU A 7 -5.18 21.38 -17.42
C LEU A 7 -4.78 22.72 -16.78
N LEU A 8 -5.72 23.66 -16.66
CA LEU A 8 -5.53 24.96 -16.02
C LEU A 8 -5.88 24.94 -14.53
N LYS A 9 -6.27 23.78 -13.98
CA LYS A 9 -6.65 23.61 -12.58
C LYS A 9 -5.75 22.57 -11.94
N GLU A 10 -5.63 22.64 -10.62
CA GLU A 10 -5.14 21.50 -9.85
C GLU A 10 -6.18 20.39 -9.88
N LEU A 11 -5.73 19.19 -10.25
CA LEU A 11 -6.54 17.99 -10.31
C LEU A 11 -6.10 17.00 -9.23
N ALA A 12 -7.08 16.40 -8.58
CA ALA A 12 -6.91 15.22 -7.76
C ALA A 12 -7.63 14.04 -8.43
N VAL A 13 -6.94 12.91 -8.54
CA VAL A 13 -7.51 11.68 -9.10
C VAL A 13 -7.82 10.72 -7.97
N TYR A 14 -9.06 10.22 -7.95
CA TYR A 14 -9.51 9.24 -6.97
C TYR A 14 -10.45 8.23 -7.63
N GLY A 15 -10.18 6.94 -7.45
CA GLY A 15 -10.99 5.88 -8.01
C GLY A 15 -10.20 4.61 -8.24
N ASN A 16 -10.82 3.64 -8.92
CA ASN A 16 -10.17 2.35 -9.18
C ASN A 16 -8.88 2.51 -10.01
N GLN A 17 -7.98 1.54 -9.89
CA GLN A 17 -6.63 1.62 -10.46
C GLN A 17 -6.63 1.96 -11.96
N THR A 18 -7.39 1.22 -12.76
CA THR A 18 -7.39 1.40 -14.23
C THR A 18 -7.90 2.78 -14.63
N PHE A 19 -8.99 3.25 -14.00
CA PHE A 19 -9.54 4.57 -14.25
C PHE A 19 -8.53 5.67 -13.91
N SER A 20 -7.93 5.60 -12.72
CA SER A 20 -7.01 6.61 -12.23
C SER A 20 -5.73 6.69 -13.09
N LEU A 21 -5.17 5.54 -13.48
CA LEU A 21 -4.00 5.50 -14.36
C LEU A 21 -4.28 6.09 -15.75
N VAL A 22 -5.46 5.81 -16.32
CA VAL A 22 -5.87 6.40 -17.61
C VAL A 22 -6.03 7.91 -17.49
N LEU A 23 -6.65 8.42 -16.43
CA LEU A 23 -6.78 9.86 -16.21
C LEU A 23 -5.42 10.54 -16.01
N ALA A 24 -4.54 9.93 -15.22
CA ALA A 24 -3.19 10.44 -15.01
C ALA A 24 -2.42 10.57 -16.33
N GLN A 25 -2.55 9.59 -17.24
CA GLN A 25 -1.95 9.67 -18.56
C GLN A 25 -2.57 10.79 -19.42
N ILE A 26 -3.90 10.94 -19.44
CA ILE A 26 -4.60 11.94 -20.26
C ILE A 26 -4.26 13.37 -19.84
N TYR A 27 -4.14 13.60 -18.53
CA TYR A 27 -3.90 14.91 -17.92
C TYR A 27 -2.44 15.12 -17.49
N GLU A 28 -1.56 14.18 -17.84
CA GLU A 28 -0.12 14.24 -17.55
C GLU A 28 0.21 14.43 -16.05
N LEU A 29 -0.55 13.75 -15.20
CA LEU A 29 -0.40 13.77 -13.74
C LEU A 29 0.53 12.65 -13.27
N GLU A 30 1.23 12.89 -12.17
CA GLU A 30 1.95 11.84 -11.45
C GLU A 30 1.11 11.41 -10.24
N LEU A 31 0.89 10.10 -10.10
CA LEU A 31 0.17 9.53 -8.95
C LEU A 31 1.18 9.02 -7.93
N ILE A 32 1.07 9.51 -6.68
CA ILE A 32 1.96 9.12 -5.59
C ILE A 32 1.50 7.78 -5.03
N SER A 33 2.41 6.81 -5.02
CA SER A 33 2.19 5.48 -4.44
C SER A 33 3.38 5.11 -3.55
N PRO A 34 3.18 4.32 -2.48
CA PRO A 34 4.29 3.69 -1.79
C PRO A 34 5.01 2.71 -2.74
N ASP A 35 6.31 2.51 -2.51
CA ASP A 35 7.04 1.41 -3.14
C ASP A 35 6.46 0.09 -2.61
N ASP A 36 6.03 -0.82 -3.51
CA ASP A 36 5.46 -2.11 -3.14
C ASP A 36 6.43 -2.94 -2.28
N SER A 37 7.74 -2.75 -2.42
CA SER A 37 8.78 -3.42 -1.65
C SER A 37 9.07 -2.81 -0.27
N LEU A 38 8.54 -1.62 0.02
CA LEU A 38 8.78 -0.88 1.27
C LEU A 38 8.51 -1.73 2.51
N ILE A 39 7.47 -2.56 2.48
CA ILE A 39 7.13 -3.41 3.64
C ILE A 39 8.24 -4.39 4.01
N ALA A 40 9.06 -4.83 3.05
CA ALA A 40 10.16 -5.76 3.29
C ALA A 40 11.41 -5.10 3.90
N THR A 41 11.45 -3.76 3.96
CA THR A 41 12.57 -3.02 4.57
C THR A 41 12.34 -2.73 6.06
N LEU A 42 11.13 -2.97 6.57
CA LEU A 42 10.77 -2.66 7.94
C LEU A 42 11.36 -3.66 8.94
N ASP A 43 11.72 -3.15 10.12
CA ASP A 43 12.09 -3.99 11.26
C ASP A 43 10.96 -4.96 11.65
N GLU A 44 11.34 -6.16 12.07
CA GLU A 44 10.41 -7.22 12.51
C GLU A 44 9.49 -6.76 13.66
N LYS A 45 9.92 -5.80 14.48
CA LYS A 45 9.08 -5.24 15.56
C LYS A 45 7.79 -4.58 15.05
N TRP A 46 7.79 -4.06 13.82
CA TRP A 46 6.64 -3.41 13.18
C TRP A 46 5.77 -4.40 12.41
N LEU A 47 6.37 -5.48 11.90
CA LEU A 47 5.70 -6.47 11.06
C LEU A 47 5.14 -7.66 11.85
N LYS A 48 5.75 -7.96 13.01
CA LYS A 48 5.51 -9.14 13.87
C LYS A 48 5.61 -10.49 13.15
N ARG A 49 6.17 -10.48 11.95
CA ARG A 49 6.40 -11.62 11.07
C ARG A 49 7.57 -11.32 10.17
N ASN A 50 8.18 -12.36 9.64
CA ASN A 50 9.17 -12.22 8.60
C ASN A 50 8.50 -11.86 7.26
N VAL A 51 8.96 -10.77 6.63
CA VAL A 51 8.59 -10.36 5.27
C VAL A 51 9.88 -10.12 4.49
N GLN A 52 9.98 -10.67 3.29
CA GLN A 52 11.18 -10.59 2.46
C GLN A 52 10.82 -10.30 1.01
N LEU A 53 11.63 -9.44 0.38
CA LEU A 53 11.68 -9.31 -1.08
C LEU A 53 12.69 -10.31 -1.63
N THR A 54 12.26 -11.18 -2.53
CA THR A 54 13.10 -12.15 -3.23
C THR A 54 12.66 -12.26 -4.70
N SER A 55 13.13 -13.27 -5.43
CA SER A 55 12.66 -13.59 -6.78
C SER A 55 12.02 -14.96 -6.86
N LEU A 56 11.21 -15.21 -7.89
CA LEU A 56 10.60 -16.52 -8.14
C LEU A 56 11.62 -17.67 -8.15
N ALA A 57 12.79 -17.47 -8.75
CA ALA A 57 13.85 -18.46 -8.82
C ALA A 57 14.49 -18.78 -7.46
N ASN A 58 14.41 -17.84 -6.51
CA ASN A 58 15.00 -17.95 -5.18
C ASN A 58 13.98 -18.36 -4.11
N LEU A 59 12.74 -18.68 -4.50
CA LEU A 59 11.75 -19.18 -3.56
C LEU A 59 12.21 -20.50 -2.93
N PRO A 60 12.11 -20.65 -1.60
CA PRO A 60 12.50 -21.89 -0.95
C PRO A 60 11.55 -23.03 -1.38
N SER A 61 12.08 -24.23 -1.54
CA SER A 61 11.28 -25.43 -1.82
C SER A 61 10.59 -26.01 -0.57
N GLN A 62 10.88 -25.45 0.61
CA GLN A 62 10.40 -25.89 1.94
C GLN A 62 9.82 -24.71 2.73
N ASN A 63 9.30 -24.96 3.94
CA ASN A 63 8.74 -23.96 4.87
C ASN A 63 7.40 -23.32 4.45
N PHE A 64 6.56 -24.06 3.73
CA PHE A 64 5.15 -23.71 3.49
C PHE A 64 4.28 -24.14 4.69
N PRO A 65 3.11 -23.51 4.95
CA PRO A 65 2.49 -22.47 4.12
C PRO A 65 3.11 -21.07 4.31
N VAL A 66 3.14 -20.31 3.21
CA VAL A 66 3.61 -18.91 3.19
C VAL A 66 2.68 -18.06 2.34
N PHE A 67 2.52 -16.79 2.69
CA PHE A 67 1.85 -15.83 1.84
C PHE A 67 2.85 -15.30 0.82
N ILE A 68 2.49 -15.34 -0.47
CA ILE A 68 3.32 -14.84 -1.57
C ILE A 68 2.48 -13.85 -2.39
N LYS A 69 3.01 -12.66 -2.64
CA LYS A 69 2.44 -11.68 -3.58
C LYS A 69 3.50 -11.23 -4.59
N PRO A 70 3.12 -10.92 -5.84
CA PRO A 70 4.06 -10.30 -6.76
C PRO A 70 4.40 -8.90 -6.23
N ALA A 71 5.67 -8.50 -6.35
CA ALA A 71 6.05 -7.12 -6.07
C ALA A 71 5.63 -6.18 -7.21
N ILE A 72 5.46 -6.72 -8.42
CA ILE A 72 4.86 -5.99 -9.55
C ILE A 72 3.36 -6.30 -9.60
N PRO A 73 2.47 -5.30 -9.50
CA PRO A 73 1.04 -5.54 -9.42
C PRO A 73 0.49 -6.40 -10.57
N LYS A 74 -0.43 -7.32 -10.22
CA LYS A 74 -1.27 -8.11 -11.15
C LYS A 74 -0.56 -9.14 -12.03
N GLN A 75 0.68 -9.53 -11.72
CA GLN A 75 1.33 -10.65 -12.42
C GLN A 75 0.69 -12.01 -12.08
N PHE A 76 0.31 -12.21 -10.81
CA PHE A 76 -0.46 -13.36 -10.35
C PHE A 76 -1.23 -13.01 -9.07
N GLN A 77 -2.17 -13.86 -8.67
CA GLN A 77 -2.98 -13.63 -7.48
C GLN A 77 -2.14 -13.82 -6.20
N ALA A 78 -2.09 -12.80 -5.36
CA ALA A 78 -1.53 -12.90 -4.02
C ALA A 78 -2.34 -13.89 -3.18
N ALA A 79 -1.67 -14.87 -2.56
CA ALA A 79 -2.33 -15.93 -1.81
C ALA A 79 -1.41 -16.60 -0.80
N VAL A 80 -2.02 -17.37 0.10
CA VAL A 80 -1.31 -18.37 0.91
C VAL A 80 -1.08 -19.62 0.06
N PHE A 81 0.17 -19.94 -0.20
CA PHE A 81 0.56 -21.15 -0.91
C PHE A 81 0.88 -22.25 0.11
N GLN A 82 0.45 -23.47 -0.20
CA GLN A 82 0.66 -24.65 0.65
C GLN A 82 1.94 -25.43 0.27
N SER A 83 2.49 -25.19 -0.92
CA SER A 83 3.71 -25.83 -1.39
C SER A 83 4.33 -25.04 -2.54
N TYR A 84 5.61 -25.30 -2.81
CA TYR A 84 6.33 -24.75 -3.96
C TYR A 84 5.67 -25.12 -5.29
N ALA A 85 5.16 -26.36 -5.42
CA ALA A 85 4.48 -26.81 -6.62
C ALA A 85 3.23 -25.97 -6.94
N GLY A 86 2.52 -25.49 -5.91
CA GLY A 86 1.34 -24.63 -6.07
C GLY A 86 1.66 -23.28 -6.70
N ILE A 87 2.72 -22.60 -6.24
CA ILE A 87 3.15 -21.32 -6.83
C ILE A 87 3.78 -21.54 -8.21
N ALA A 88 4.63 -22.56 -8.36
CA ALA A 88 5.30 -22.86 -9.64
C ALA A 88 4.30 -23.14 -10.77
N ALA A 89 3.15 -23.74 -10.47
CA ALA A 89 2.10 -24.02 -11.46
C ALA A 89 1.47 -22.75 -12.04
N ILE A 90 1.40 -21.65 -11.27
CA ILE A 90 0.76 -20.40 -11.71
C ILE A 90 1.76 -19.36 -12.21
N THR A 91 3.06 -19.57 -11.97
CA THR A 91 4.14 -18.66 -12.38
C THR A 91 5.06 -19.29 -13.44
N ASN A 92 4.65 -20.38 -14.08
CA ASN A 92 5.47 -21.11 -15.06
C ASN A 92 5.83 -20.28 -16.31
N GLU A 93 5.01 -19.28 -16.65
CA GLU A 93 5.23 -18.37 -17.79
C GLU A 93 5.98 -17.08 -17.40
N LEU A 94 6.26 -16.89 -16.11
CA LEU A 94 6.99 -15.73 -15.61
C LEU A 94 8.50 -15.99 -15.56
N LEU A 95 9.29 -14.92 -15.67
CA LEU A 95 10.74 -15.02 -15.58
C LEU A 95 11.16 -15.31 -14.14
N GLY A 96 12.23 -16.10 -13.96
CA GLY A 96 12.72 -16.46 -12.63
C GLY A 96 13.22 -15.27 -11.79
N ASN A 97 13.58 -14.15 -12.42
CA ASN A 97 14.03 -12.93 -11.74
C ASN A 97 12.88 -11.99 -11.35
N GLU A 98 11.62 -12.34 -11.63
CA GLU A 98 10.48 -11.52 -11.22
C GLU A 98 10.45 -11.38 -9.69
N PRO A 99 10.37 -10.14 -9.16
CA PRO A 99 10.42 -9.89 -7.74
C PRO A 99 9.09 -10.27 -7.06
N VAL A 100 9.20 -10.94 -5.92
CA VAL A 100 8.06 -11.39 -5.10
C VAL A 100 8.30 -11.06 -3.65
N LEU A 101 7.20 -10.76 -2.95
CA LEU A 101 7.19 -10.63 -1.50
C LEU A 101 6.71 -11.93 -0.88
N VAL A 102 7.52 -12.46 0.03
CA VAL A 102 7.21 -13.67 0.80
C VAL A 102 7.02 -13.25 2.25
N SER A 103 5.91 -13.67 2.86
CA SER A 103 5.57 -13.36 4.23
C SER A 103 5.21 -14.64 4.98
N ALA A 104 5.73 -14.75 6.21
CA ALA A 104 5.15 -15.65 7.19
C ALA A 104 3.69 -15.25 7.48
N ILE A 105 2.87 -16.22 7.86
CA ILE A 105 1.43 -16.02 8.11
C ILE A 105 1.23 -15.80 9.61
N ILE A 106 0.36 -14.84 9.94
CA ILE A 106 -0.17 -14.64 11.29
C ILE A 106 -1.61 -15.18 11.28
N PRO A 107 -1.86 -16.39 11.83
CA PRO A 107 -3.17 -17.05 11.70
C PRO A 107 -4.26 -16.48 12.62
N ASP A 108 -3.87 -15.71 13.64
CA ASP A 108 -4.72 -15.25 14.74
C ASP A 108 -5.06 -13.75 14.65
N ILE A 109 -5.16 -13.20 13.44
CA ILE A 109 -5.61 -11.82 13.22
C ILE A 109 -7.05 -11.67 13.75
N SER A 110 -7.23 -10.74 14.69
CA SER A 110 -8.51 -10.44 15.34
C SER A 110 -9.20 -9.19 14.80
N ALA A 111 -8.44 -8.27 14.21
CA ALA A 111 -8.96 -7.03 13.65
C ALA A 111 -8.02 -6.46 12.59
N GLU A 112 -8.58 -5.68 11.68
CA GLU A 112 -7.83 -4.87 10.73
C GLU A 112 -8.32 -3.43 10.74
N ALA A 113 -7.37 -2.50 10.70
CA ALA A 113 -7.62 -1.07 10.68
C ALA A 113 -6.92 -0.42 9.48
N ARG A 114 -7.56 0.60 8.91
CA ARG A 114 -6.96 1.45 7.87
C ARG A 114 -6.67 2.81 8.45
N ALA A 115 -5.46 3.31 8.24
CA ALA A 115 -5.09 4.68 8.56
C ALA A 115 -4.71 5.46 7.29
N TYR A 116 -5.18 6.70 7.19
CA TYR A 116 -4.69 7.66 6.20
C TYR A 116 -3.68 8.58 6.87
N VAL A 117 -2.49 8.69 6.28
CA VAL A 117 -1.40 9.51 6.80
C VAL A 117 -1.04 10.58 5.77
N LEU A 118 -0.81 11.81 6.25
CA LEU A 118 -0.31 12.92 5.45
C LEU A 118 0.80 13.64 6.23
N ASN A 119 1.97 13.75 5.61
CA ASN A 119 3.20 14.35 6.16
C ASN A 119 3.52 13.80 7.56
N GLY A 120 3.49 12.47 7.69
CA GLY A 120 3.73 11.78 8.96
C GLY A 120 2.62 11.95 10.01
N VAL A 121 1.48 12.57 9.69
CA VAL A 121 0.36 12.77 10.63
C VAL A 121 -0.84 11.91 10.23
N ILE A 122 -1.35 11.14 11.18
CA ILE A 122 -2.58 10.34 11.02
C ILE A 122 -3.77 11.31 10.87
N LYS A 123 -4.49 11.23 9.75
CA LYS A 123 -5.67 12.06 9.46
C LYS A 123 -6.97 11.38 9.88
N ASP A 124 -7.04 10.07 9.71
CA ASP A 124 -8.11 9.24 10.26
C ASP A 124 -7.63 7.80 10.35
N ILE A 125 -8.22 7.04 11.28
CA ILE A 125 -8.02 5.60 11.42
C ILE A 125 -9.36 4.95 11.76
N ALA A 126 -9.67 3.82 11.12
CA ALA A 126 -10.89 3.09 11.39
C ALA A 126 -10.69 1.58 11.24
N LEU A 127 -11.38 0.81 12.07
CA LEU A 127 -11.52 -0.63 11.87
C LEU A 127 -12.41 -0.91 10.67
N TYR A 128 -12.01 -1.84 9.83
CA TYR A 128 -12.85 -2.33 8.73
C TYR A 128 -13.14 -3.83 8.81
N GLU A 129 -12.37 -4.57 9.62
CA GLU A 129 -12.62 -5.98 9.90
C GLU A 129 -12.37 -6.27 11.38
N GLY A 130 -13.21 -7.15 11.95
CA GLY A 130 -13.08 -7.58 13.34
C GLY A 130 -13.33 -6.49 14.39
N ALA A 131 -12.78 -6.71 15.59
CA ALA A 131 -12.91 -5.81 16.72
C ALA A 131 -11.56 -5.70 17.44
N GLY A 132 -10.99 -4.50 17.47
CA GLY A 132 -9.68 -4.23 18.07
C GLY A 132 -9.67 -2.87 18.80
N ASP A 133 -8.60 -2.62 19.55
CA ASP A 133 -8.42 -1.38 20.27
C ASP A 133 -7.76 -0.32 19.36
N LEU A 134 -8.56 0.64 18.88
CA LEU A 134 -8.09 1.72 18.01
C LEU A 134 -7.15 2.71 18.71
N GLU A 135 -7.26 2.88 20.03
CA GLU A 135 -6.35 3.75 20.77
C GLU A 135 -4.94 3.14 20.76
N GLN A 136 -4.85 1.84 20.99
CA GLN A 136 -3.59 1.10 20.89
C GLN A 136 -3.05 1.06 19.45
N ALA A 137 -3.92 0.97 18.45
CA ALA A 137 -3.53 1.04 17.03
C ALA A 137 -2.90 2.41 16.71
N MET A 138 -3.51 3.50 17.22
CA MET A 138 -3.03 4.86 17.04
C MET A 138 -1.66 5.07 17.70
N ILE A 139 -1.48 4.65 18.95
CA ILE A 139 -0.19 4.74 19.67
C ILE A 139 0.90 3.95 18.94
N PHE A 140 0.56 2.75 18.46
CA PHE A 140 1.48 1.93 17.65
C PHE A 140 1.90 2.66 16.37
N LEU A 141 0.93 3.21 15.64
CA LEU A 141 1.19 3.88 14.37
C LEU A 141 1.95 5.20 14.55
N GLU A 142 1.65 5.98 15.58
CA GLU A 142 2.43 7.19 15.92
C GLU A 142 3.89 6.83 16.23
N SER A 143 4.11 5.75 16.98
CA SER A 143 5.45 5.25 17.25
C SER A 143 6.17 4.84 15.96
N PHE A 144 5.48 4.14 15.05
CA PHE A 144 6.01 3.78 13.74
C PHE A 144 6.40 5.03 12.92
N LEU A 145 5.51 6.01 12.83
CA LEU A 145 5.70 7.24 12.06
C LEU A 145 6.82 8.11 12.64
N SER A 146 7.00 8.14 13.96
CA SER A 146 8.10 8.88 14.60
C SER A 146 9.50 8.38 14.20
N ILE A 147 9.60 7.12 13.75
CA ILE A 147 10.86 6.46 13.39
C ILE A 147 11.01 6.32 11.86
N ASN A 148 9.91 6.06 11.16
CA ASN A 148 9.92 5.70 9.73
C ASN A 148 9.18 6.73 8.86
N GLY A 149 8.73 7.87 9.41
CA GLY A 149 7.96 8.88 8.68
C GLY A 149 8.68 9.41 7.44
N ASP A 150 10.00 9.50 7.49
CA ASP A 150 10.82 9.96 6.35
C ASP A 150 11.04 8.88 5.28
N THR A 151 10.71 7.61 5.56
CA THR A 151 10.89 6.50 4.61
C THR A 151 9.62 6.17 3.82
N ILE A 152 8.51 6.83 4.14
CA ILE A 152 7.21 6.65 3.47
C ILE A 152 6.86 7.88 2.64
N PRO A 153 5.97 7.77 1.63
CA PRO A 153 5.53 8.94 0.87
C PRO A 153 4.79 9.95 1.75
N ASP A 154 4.78 11.22 1.30
CA ASP A 154 4.06 12.31 1.95
C ASP A 154 2.59 11.96 2.25
N THR A 155 1.94 11.17 1.41
CA THR A 155 0.58 10.67 1.62
C THR A 155 0.52 9.17 1.36
N VAL A 156 -0.02 8.43 2.31
CA VAL A 156 -0.08 6.98 2.24
C VAL A 156 -1.21 6.42 3.09
N ILE A 157 -1.79 5.32 2.63
CA ILE A 157 -2.66 4.48 3.44
C ILE A 157 -1.80 3.41 4.10
N ILE A 158 -1.92 3.25 5.42
CA ILE A 158 -1.25 2.21 6.17
C ILE A 158 -2.33 1.30 6.74
N ASP A 159 -2.37 0.07 6.26
CA ASP A 159 -3.23 -0.96 6.82
C ASP A 159 -2.50 -1.66 7.96
N LEU A 160 -3.23 -1.85 9.05
CA LEU A 160 -2.79 -2.43 10.31
C LEU A 160 -3.61 -3.67 10.58
N ALA A 161 -2.98 -4.67 11.19
CA ALA A 161 -3.68 -5.82 11.73
C ALA A 161 -3.32 -6.03 13.20
N ASP A 162 -4.28 -6.52 13.97
CA ASP A 162 -4.11 -6.89 15.37
C ASP A 162 -4.12 -8.42 15.49
N SER A 163 -3.18 -8.96 16.25
CA SER A 163 -3.14 -10.37 16.64
C SER A 163 -3.24 -10.45 18.15
N LYS A 164 -4.09 -11.35 18.66
CA LYS A 164 -4.29 -11.51 20.11
C LYS A 164 -2.99 -11.81 20.86
N GLU A 165 -2.06 -12.50 20.22
CA GLU A 165 -0.77 -12.86 20.82
C GLU A 165 0.33 -11.82 20.58
N ARG A 166 0.27 -11.06 19.48
CA ARG A 166 1.38 -10.20 19.02
C ARG A 166 1.09 -8.70 19.09
N GLY A 167 -0.17 -8.32 19.28
CA GLY A 167 -0.66 -6.95 19.18
C GLY A 167 -0.68 -6.42 17.74
N TRP A 168 -0.76 -5.10 17.61
CA TRP A 168 -0.79 -4.39 16.33
C TRP A 168 0.51 -4.50 15.53
N PHE A 169 0.36 -4.58 14.21
CA PHE A 169 1.45 -4.62 13.24
C PHE A 169 1.04 -4.02 11.88
N ILE A 170 2.04 -3.62 11.09
CA ILE A 170 1.86 -3.11 9.73
C ILE A 170 1.52 -4.28 8.80
N LEU A 171 0.35 -4.22 8.17
CA LEU A 171 -0.14 -5.22 7.24
C LEU A 171 0.29 -4.90 5.81
N GLU A 172 0.03 -3.68 5.34
CA GLU A 172 0.28 -3.23 3.97
C GLU A 172 0.36 -1.70 3.86
N PHE A 173 1.02 -1.20 2.81
CA PHE A 173 0.97 0.18 2.37
C PHE A 173 0.16 0.29 1.07
N ASN A 174 -0.73 1.27 1.02
CA ASN A 174 -1.63 1.49 -0.11
C ASN A 174 -1.58 2.95 -0.56
N ALA A 175 -1.86 3.20 -1.85
CA ALA A 175 -1.91 4.55 -2.38
C ALA A 175 -3.25 5.24 -2.10
N CYS A 176 -3.24 6.50 -1.66
CA CYS A 176 -4.44 7.25 -1.32
C CYS A 176 -5.38 7.49 -2.53
N TRP A 177 -4.84 7.63 -3.75
CA TRP A 177 -5.63 7.86 -4.97
C TRP A 177 -6.43 6.61 -5.41
N GLY A 178 -6.06 5.42 -4.94
CA GLY A 178 -6.65 4.14 -5.35
C GLY A 178 -7.32 3.34 -4.22
N GLY A 179 -7.08 3.71 -2.96
CA GLY A 179 -7.58 2.98 -1.79
C GLY A 179 -8.99 3.40 -1.38
N GLY A 180 -9.79 2.43 -0.93
CA GLY A 180 -11.10 2.68 -0.35
C GLY A 180 -11.03 3.30 1.05
N LEU A 181 -12.10 3.98 1.46
CA LEU A 181 -12.14 4.64 2.77
C LEU A 181 -12.16 3.67 3.95
N ASN A 182 -12.69 2.46 3.79
CA ASN A 182 -12.73 1.41 4.82
C ASN A 182 -13.13 1.95 6.22
N ASN A 183 -14.30 2.57 6.29
CA ASN A 183 -14.88 3.24 7.47
C ASN A 183 -14.22 4.57 7.91
N CYS A 184 -13.09 4.98 7.34
CA CYS A 184 -12.58 6.34 7.51
C CYS A 184 -13.55 7.38 6.92
N LYS A 185 -13.53 8.58 7.48
CA LYS A 185 -14.38 9.71 7.10
C LYS A 185 -13.74 10.47 5.95
N GLY A 186 -14.43 10.56 4.82
CA GLY A 186 -13.95 11.23 3.61
C GLY A 186 -13.51 12.67 3.88
N GLU A 187 -14.27 13.40 4.69
CA GLU A 187 -13.96 14.78 5.09
C GLU A 187 -12.65 14.94 5.88
N ARG A 188 -12.18 13.88 6.55
CA ARG A 188 -10.91 13.90 7.28
C ARG A 188 -9.72 13.54 6.40
N VAL A 189 -9.94 12.72 5.37
CA VAL A 189 -8.87 12.15 4.54
C VAL A 189 -8.78 12.75 3.14
N ILE A 190 -9.67 13.69 2.78
CA ILE A 190 -9.67 14.32 1.46
C ILE A 190 -8.32 14.95 1.11
N ALA A 191 -7.65 15.57 2.08
CA ALA A 191 -6.32 16.16 1.89
C ALA A 191 -5.25 15.10 1.56
N CYS A 192 -5.38 13.86 2.06
CA CYS A 192 -4.49 12.76 1.70
C CYS A 192 -4.70 12.36 0.23
N ILE A 193 -5.96 12.31 -0.22
CA ILE A 193 -6.34 11.96 -1.59
C ILE A 193 -5.87 13.04 -2.57
N GLU A 194 -6.07 14.32 -2.22
CA GLU A 194 -5.59 15.46 -3.01
C GLU A 194 -4.08 15.46 -3.16
N ALA A 195 -3.36 15.26 -2.04
CA ALA A 195 -1.90 15.17 -2.05
C ALA A 195 -1.36 13.98 -2.87
N ALA A 196 -2.20 12.97 -3.18
CA ALA A 196 -1.77 11.77 -3.90
C ALA A 196 -1.63 11.99 -5.41
N THR A 197 -1.89 13.20 -5.91
CA THR A 197 -1.75 13.58 -7.31
C THR A 197 -0.83 14.79 -7.44
N ARG A 198 0.30 14.62 -8.12
CA ARG A 198 1.20 15.72 -8.49
C ARG A 198 0.83 16.22 -9.88
N ASN A 199 0.44 17.48 -9.93
CA ASN A 199 0.17 18.19 -11.18
C ASN A 199 1.50 18.69 -11.74
N LYS A 200 1.73 18.55 -13.05
CA LYS A 200 2.90 19.20 -13.67
C LYS A 200 2.79 20.71 -13.49
N THR A 201 3.89 21.34 -13.10
CA THR A 201 3.98 22.79 -13.02
C THR A 201 3.56 23.39 -14.36
N ILE A 202 2.49 24.19 -14.36
CA ILE A 202 2.13 25.02 -15.51
C ILE A 202 3.26 26.04 -15.62
N THR A 203 4.29 25.74 -16.40
CA THR A 203 5.20 26.77 -16.87
C THR A 203 4.38 27.62 -17.81
N ASN A 204 3.89 28.75 -17.31
CA ASN A 204 3.37 29.80 -18.15
C ASN A 204 4.46 30.10 -19.19
N LYS A 205 4.28 29.61 -20.42
CA LYS A 205 4.98 30.14 -21.58
C LYS A 205 4.41 31.54 -21.85
N THR A 206 4.72 32.47 -20.98
CA THR A 206 4.66 33.89 -21.29
C THR A 206 6.06 34.29 -21.76
N ASN A 207 6.12 34.72 -23.02
CA ASN A 207 7.18 35.45 -23.72
C ASN A 207 7.98 34.65 -24.76
N ALA A 208 7.47 34.64 -26.00
CA ALA A 208 8.21 35.01 -27.21
C ALA A 208 7.22 35.52 -28.26
#